data_AF-A0A378CLV9-F1
#
_entry.id   AF-A0A378CLV9-F1
#
_cell.length_a   1.000
_cell.length_b   1.000
_cell.length_c   1.000
_cell.angle_alpha   90.00
_cell.angle_beta   90.00
_cell.angle_gamma   90.00
#
_symmetry.space_group_name_H-M   'P 1'
#
loop_
_entity.id
_entity.type
_entity.pdbx_description
1 polymer ?
#
loop_
_entity_poly.entity_id
_entity_poly.type
_entity_poly.pdbx_seq_one_letter_code
_entity_poly.pdbx_strand_id
1 'polypeptide(L)' 'MKRILPLILALVAGMAQADSNSDYRAGSDFARQIQGQGTGSIQGFKPQESIPSYNANPDETKYYGGVTAGGGWRPEK' A
#
# COMPACT_ATOMS: atom_id res chain seq x y z
N MET A 1 54.65 2.42 9.92
CA MET A 1 53.33 2.98 10.32
C MET A 1 52.62 3.76 9.19
N LYS A 2 53.32 4.57 8.37
CA LYS A 2 52.68 5.37 7.29
C LYS A 2 52.04 4.56 6.13
N ARG A 3 52.42 3.29 5.92
CA ARG A 3 51.85 2.41 4.88
C ARG A 3 50.63 1.61 5.32
N ILE A 4 50.31 1.62 6.62
CA ILE A 4 49.18 0.89 7.19
C ILE A 4 47.91 1.75 7.15
N LEU A 5 48.08 3.08 7.22
CA LEU A 5 46.99 4.05 7.13
C LEU A 5 46.13 3.92 5.84
N PRO A 6 46.69 3.77 4.62
CA PRO A 6 45.87 3.56 3.42
C PRO A 6 45.14 2.21 3.41
N LEU A 7 45.72 1.18 4.04
CA LEU A 7 45.11 -0.15 4.14
C LEU A 7 43.89 -0.14 5.07
N ILE A 8 43.97 0.57 6.20
CA ILE A 8 42.85 0.76 7.11
C ILE A 8 41.76 1.61 6.46
N LEU A 9 42.13 2.66 5.73
CA LEU A 9 41.18 3.52 5.04
C LEU A 9 40.42 2.78 3.92
N ALA A 10 41.10 1.90 3.18
CA ALA A 10 40.47 1.05 2.17
C ALA A 10 39.50 0.02 2.79
N LEU A 11 39.83 -0.53 3.95
CA LEU A 11 38.96 -1.46 4.67
C LEU A 11 37.67 -0.77 5.16
N VAL A 12 37.78 0.46 5.68
CA VAL A 12 36.62 1.25 6.13
C VAL A 12 35.74 1.67 4.95
N ALA A 13 36.32 2.00 3.79
CA ALA A 13 35.57 2.34 2.59
C ALA A 13 34.76 1.15 2.04
N GLY A 14 35.24 -0.08 2.17
CA GLY A 14 34.52 -1.29 1.74
C GLY A 14 33.31 -1.65 2.61
N MET A 15 33.28 -1.20 3.87
CA MET A 15 32.17 -1.44 4.80
C MET A 15 31.00 -0.47 4.58
N ALA A 16 31.23 0.65 3.90
CA ALA A 16 30.22 1.70 3.69
C ALA A 16 29.31 1.46 2.47
N GLN A 17 29.54 0.40 1.69
CA GLN A 17 28.78 0.10 0.46
C GLN A 17 27.71 -0.99 0.62
N ALA A 18 27.54 -1.55 1.81
CA ALA A 18 26.42 -2.43 2.08
C ALA A 18 25.21 -1.58 2.44
N ASP A 19 24.18 -1.67 1.61
CA ASP A 19 22.78 -1.49 1.99
C ASP A 19 22.05 -0.19 1.59
N SER A 20 22.45 0.46 0.49
CA SER A 20 21.59 1.49 -0.13
C SER A 20 20.27 0.95 -0.71
N ASN A 21 20.03 -0.35 -0.62
CA ASN A 21 18.82 -1.02 -1.11
C ASN A 21 17.94 -1.59 0.03
N SER A 22 18.36 -1.56 1.30
CA SER A 22 17.51 -2.04 2.40
C SER A 22 16.26 -1.19 2.53
N ASP A 23 16.38 0.12 2.48
CA ASP A 23 15.22 1.02 2.62
C ASP A 23 14.20 0.78 1.50
N TYR A 24 14.66 0.62 0.26
CA TYR A 24 13.80 0.31 -0.88
C TYR A 24 13.14 -1.07 -0.73
N ARG A 25 13.89 -2.08 -0.28
CA ARG A 25 13.35 -3.44 -0.06
C ARG A 25 12.37 -3.47 1.10
N ALA A 26 12.69 -2.86 2.23
CA ALA A 26 11.82 -2.77 3.40
C ALA A 26 10.52 -2.03 3.05
N GLY A 27 10.60 -0.90 2.35
CA GLY A 27 9.42 -0.19 1.85
C GLY A 27 8.60 -1.01 0.85
N SER A 28 9.26 -1.71 -0.07
CA SER A 28 8.59 -2.56 -1.07
C SER A 28 7.90 -3.78 -0.44
N ASP A 29 8.55 -4.42 0.53
CA ASP A 29 8.01 -5.58 1.24
C ASP A 29 6.84 -5.18 2.13
N PHE A 30 6.93 -4.04 2.82
CA PHE A 30 5.80 -3.45 3.53
C PHE A 30 4.63 -3.15 2.58
N ALA A 31 4.89 -2.50 1.44
CA ALA A 31 3.87 -2.19 0.44
C ALA A 31 3.20 -3.45 -0.10
N ARG A 32 3.96 -4.50 -0.44
CA ARG A 32 3.42 -5.81 -0.87
C ARG A 32 2.62 -6.49 0.23
N GLN A 33 3.07 -6.37 1.48
CA GLN A 33 2.35 -6.95 2.61
C GLN A 33 0.98 -6.30 2.76
N ILE A 34 0.88 -4.97 2.72
CA ILE A 34 -0.41 -4.25 2.84
C ILE A 34 -1.23 -4.28 1.54
N GLN A 35 -0.60 -4.55 0.40
CA GLN A 35 -1.26 -4.64 -0.90
C GLN A 35 -2.30 -5.77 -0.85
N GLY A 36 -3.58 -5.39 -0.99
CA GLY A 36 -4.69 -6.32 -0.99
C GLY A 36 -5.34 -6.57 0.38
N GLN A 37 -4.71 -6.18 1.49
CA GLN A 37 -5.32 -6.33 2.83
C GLN A 37 -6.60 -5.49 2.97
N GLY A 38 -6.61 -4.27 2.42
CA GLY A 38 -7.80 -3.42 2.46
C GLY A 38 -8.93 -3.87 1.52
N THR A 39 -8.58 -4.44 0.36
CA THR A 39 -9.58 -4.89 -0.63
C THR A 39 -10.28 -6.17 -0.21
N GLY A 40 -9.59 -7.07 0.50
CA GLY A 40 -10.18 -8.32 0.98
C GLY A 40 -11.38 -8.12 1.90
N SER A 41 -11.31 -7.12 2.79
CA SER A 41 -12.38 -6.82 3.74
C SER A 41 -13.67 -6.30 3.09
N ILE A 42 -13.57 -5.65 1.92
CA ILE A 42 -14.72 -5.07 1.21
C ILE A 42 -15.27 -6.03 0.15
N GLN A 43 -14.44 -6.90 -0.44
CA GLN A 43 -14.89 -7.84 -1.47
C GLN A 43 -15.99 -8.80 -1.01
N GLY A 44 -15.98 -9.21 0.26
CA GLY A 44 -17.00 -10.10 0.83
C GLY A 44 -18.11 -9.38 1.59
N PHE A 45 -18.06 -8.04 1.67
CA PHE A 45 -19.02 -7.29 2.48
C PHE A 45 -20.39 -7.28 1.80
N LYS A 46 -21.41 -7.76 2.51
CA LYS A 46 -22.81 -7.74 2.07
C LYS A 46 -23.61 -6.76 2.93
N PRO A 47 -23.85 -5.54 2.44
CA PRO A 47 -24.54 -4.49 3.21
C PRO A 47 -25.91 -4.92 3.72
N GLN A 48 -26.66 -5.67 2.91
CA GLN A 48 -28.00 -6.16 3.21
C GLN A 48 -28.03 -7.08 4.45
N GLU A 49 -26.94 -7.80 4.72
CA GLU A 49 -26.85 -8.76 5.83
C GLU A 49 -26.25 -8.12 7.09
N SER A 50 -25.47 -7.03 6.95
CA SER A 50 -24.66 -6.45 8.03
C SER A 50 -25.15 -5.10 8.56
N ILE A 51 -25.93 -4.36 7.77
CA ILE A 51 -26.40 -3.01 8.12
C ILE A 51 -27.92 -3.05 8.32
N PRO A 52 -28.42 -2.84 9.55
CA PRO A 52 -29.85 -2.72 9.80
C PRO A 52 -30.46 -1.61 8.97
N SER A 53 -31.64 -1.87 8.39
CA SER A 53 -32.36 -0.91 7.53
C SER A 53 -31.58 -0.45 6.30
N TYR A 54 -30.61 -1.24 5.81
CA TYR A 54 -29.95 -0.93 4.55
C TYR A 54 -30.93 -0.94 3.38
N ASN A 55 -30.95 0.16 2.64
CA ASN A 55 -31.67 0.27 1.38
C ASN A 55 -30.65 0.61 0.28
N ALA A 56 -30.57 -0.24 -0.75
CA ALA A 56 -29.71 0.01 -1.90
C ALA A 56 -30.19 1.17 -2.78
N ASN A 57 -31.48 1.51 -2.68
CA ASN A 57 -32.14 2.56 -3.47
C ASN A 57 -32.93 3.51 -2.53
N PRO A 58 -32.26 4.31 -1.70
CA PRO A 58 -32.91 5.33 -0.89
C PRO A 58 -33.51 6.42 -1.79
N ASP A 59 -34.55 7.12 -1.33
CA ASP A 59 -35.19 8.21 -2.09
C ASP A 59 -34.20 9.35 -2.40
N GLU A 60 -33.17 9.49 -1.55
CA GLU A 60 -32.07 10.44 -1.67
C GLU A 60 -31.11 10.12 -2.83
N THR A 61 -31.19 8.93 -3.44
CA THR A 61 -30.40 8.55 -4.63
C THR A 61 -30.55 9.56 -5.76
N LYS A 62 -31.75 10.18 -5.88
CA LYS A 62 -32.04 11.22 -6.88
C LYS A 62 -31.28 12.54 -6.65
N TYR A 63 -30.74 12.75 -5.46
CA TYR A 63 -30.03 13.98 -5.08
C TYR A 63 -28.52 13.75 -4.93
N TYR A 64 -28.10 12.58 -4.46
CA TYR A 64 -26.70 12.34 -4.10
C TYR A 64 -25.99 11.29 -4.95
N GLY A 65 -26.69 10.60 -5.87
CA GLY A 65 -26.13 9.53 -6.68
C GLY A 65 -25.72 8.35 -5.79
N GLY A 66 -26.54 7.31 -5.74
CA GLY A 66 -26.32 6.16 -4.85
C GLY A 66 -24.89 5.61 -4.95
N VAL A 67 -24.33 5.22 -3.80
CA VAL A 67 -22.98 4.63 -3.74
C VAL A 67 -23.02 3.21 -4.31
N THR A 68 -22.74 3.07 -5.60
CA THR A 68 -22.45 1.76 -6.18
C THR A 68 -21.09 1.31 -5.66
N ALA A 69 -21.08 0.48 -4.62
CA ALA A 69 -19.88 -0.17 -4.11
C ALA A 69 -19.43 -1.27 -5.08
N GLY A 70 -18.93 -0.88 -6.25
CA GLY A 70 -18.33 -1.77 -7.23
C GLY A 70 -17.19 -1.02 -7.88
N GLY A 71 -15.96 -1.52 -7.71
CA GLY A 71 -14.70 -0.87 -8.09
C GLY A 71 -14.52 -0.66 -9.59
N GLY A 72 -15.34 0.18 -10.19
CA GLY A 72 -15.30 0.56 -11.59
C GLY A 72 -15.03 2.05 -11.75
N TRP A 73 -13.86 2.52 -11.30
CA TRP A 73 -13.32 3.80 -11.79
C TRP A 73 -12.95 3.61 -13.27
N ARG A 74 -13.91 3.81 -14.17
CA ARG A 74 -13.65 4.09 -15.58
C ARG A 74 -13.79 5.59 -15.78
N PRO A 75 -12.68 6.35 -15.90
CA PRO A 75 -12.77 7.73 -16.34
C PRO A 75 -13.23 7.75 -17.80
N GLU A 76 -14.44 8.26 -18.02
CA GLU A 76 -14.92 8.65 -19.34
C GLU A 76 -14.15 9.91 -19.78
N LYS A 77 -13.80 9.95 -21.06
CA LYS A 77 -12.88 10.94 -21.66
C LYS A 77 -13.56 12.27 -21.89
#